data_AF-A0A8T5PL84-F1
#
_entry.id   AF-A0A8T5PL84-F1
#
_cell.length_a   1.000
_cell.length_b   1.000
_cell.length_c   1.000
_cell.angle_alpha   90.00
_cell.angle_beta   90.00
_cell.angle_gamma   90.00
#
_symmetry.space_group_name_H-M   'P 1'
#
loop_
_entity.id
_entity.type
_entity.pdbx_description
1 polymer ?
#
loop_
_entity_poly.entity_id
_entity_poly.type
_entity_poly.pdbx_seq_one_letter_code
_entity_poly.pdbx_strand_id
1 'polypeptide(L)' 'HLTWYEFAAKNRVAHSTKKRLLIGIVDDEGDVTYYEIRWMRP' A
#
# COMPACT_ATOMS: atom_id res chain seq x y z
N HIS A 1 -7.28 -5.89 -11.05
CA HIS A 1 -7.59 -6.43 -9.71
C HIS A 1 -6.31 -6.53 -8.91
N LEU A 2 -6.24 -5.92 -7.73
CA LEU A 2 -5.10 -6.08 -6.82
C LEU A 2 -5.21 -7.43 -6.12
N THR A 3 -4.16 -8.24 -6.18
CA THR A 3 -4.06 -9.49 -5.42
C THR A 3 -3.23 -9.31 -4.14
N TRP A 4 -3.41 -10.20 -3.17
CA TRP A 4 -2.56 -10.26 -1.98
C TRP A 4 -1.07 -10.43 -2.32
N TYR A 5 -0.77 -11.15 -3.41
CA TYR A 5 0.58 -11.31 -3.90
C TYR A 5 1.21 -9.97 -4.34
N GLU A 6 0.49 -9.19 -5.15
CA GLU A 6 0.96 -7.88 -5.60
C GLU A 6 1.12 -6.89 -4.45
N PHE A 7 0.18 -6.91 -3.49
CA PHE A 7 0.29 -6.12 -2.27
C PHE A 7 1.54 -6.48 -1.47
N ALA A 8 1.77 -7.78 -1.22
CA ALA A 8 2.94 -8.26 -0.49
C ALA A 8 4.25 -7.90 -1.21
N ALA A 9 4.30 -8.02 -2.54
CA ALA A 9 5.46 -7.63 -3.34
C ALA A 9 5.78 -6.13 -3.21
N LYS A 10 4.78 -5.25 -3.32
CA LYS A 10 4.95 -3.80 -3.13
C LYS A 10 5.43 -3.46 -1.71
N ASN A 11 4.88 -4.13 -0.70
CA ASN A 11 5.29 -3.95 0.69
C ASN A 11 6.76 -4.37 0.90
N ARG A 12 7.19 -5.48 0.28
CA ARG A 12 8.58 -5.95 0.33
C ARG A 12 9.56 -4.97 -0.30
N VAL A 13 9.21 -4.37 -1.44
CA VAL A 13 10.04 -3.36 -2.13
C VAL A 13 10.19 -2.12 -1.25
N ALA A 14 9.08 -1.54 -0.78
CA ALA A 14 9.11 -0.36 0.08
C ALA A 14 9.97 -0.57 1.34
N HIS A 15 9.83 -1.74 1.97
CA HIS A 15 10.63 -2.14 3.11
C HIS A 15 12.13 -2.22 2.76
N SER A 16 12.50 -2.82 1.63
CA SER A 16 13.90 -2.94 1.20
C SER A 16 14.58 -1.61 0.93
N THR A 17 13.81 -0.61 0.49
CA THR A 17 14.31 0.73 0.16
C THR A 17 14.17 1.73 1.31
N LYS A 18 13.78 1.27 2.52
CA LYS A 18 13.52 2.12 3.70
C LYS A 18 12.52 3.25 3.40
N LYS A 19 11.48 2.95 2.61
CA LYS A 19 10.37 3.85 2.31
C LYS A 19 9.08 3.33 2.93
N ARG A 20 8.10 4.23 3.09
CA ARG A 20 6.75 3.88 3.52
C ARG A 20 5.90 3.60 2.29
N LEU A 21 5.10 2.55 2.33
CA LEU A 21 4.13 2.24 1.29
C LEU A 21 2.85 3.03 1.56
N LEU A 22 2.42 3.85 0.59
CA LEU A 22 1.09 4.45 0.56
C LEU A 22 0.27 3.75 -0.51
N ILE A 23 -0.98 3.42 -0.18
CA ILE A 23 -1.98 2.91 -1.13
C ILE A 23 -3.01 4.01 -1.35
N GLY A 24 -3.17 4.44 -2.61
CA GLY A 24 -4.26 5.29 -3.05
C GLY A 24 -5.43 4.45 -3.52
N ILE A 25 -6.63 4.71 -2.98
CA ILE A 25 -7.89 4.13 -3.45
C ILE A 25 -8.66 5.26 -4.12
N VAL A 26 -9.03 5.05 -5.38
CA VAL A 26 -9.87 5.97 -6.16
C VAL A 26 -11.29 5.45 -6.08
N ASP A 27 -12.25 6.32 -5.74
CA ASP A 27 -13.67 5.98 -5.78
C ASP A 27 -14.30 6.29 -7.15
N ASP A 28 -15.60 6.05 -7.26
CA ASP A 28 -16.35 6.24 -8.50
C ASP A 28 -16.54 7.73 -8.87
N GLU A 29 -16.34 8.63 -7.90
CA GLU A 29 -16.41 10.09 -8.08
C GLU A 29 -15.03 10.65 -8.52
N GLY A 30 -13.98 9.82 -8.46
CA GLY A 30 -12.62 10.16 -8.87
C GLY A 30 -11.76 10.72 -7.73
N ASP A 31 -12.28 10.77 -6.51
CA ASP A 31 -11.55 11.22 -5.34
C ASP A 31 -10.57 10.14 -4.86
N VAL A 32 -9.41 10.56 -4.35
CA VAL A 32 -8.32 9.66 -3.95
C VAL A 32 -8.09 9.70 -2.45
N THR A 33 -8.32 8.57 -1.78
CA THR A 33 -7.98 8.37 -0.37
C THR A 33 -6.67 7.62 -0.23
N TYR A 34 -5.75 8.15 0.59
CA TYR A 34 -4.42 7.55 0.81
C TYR A 34 -4.32 6.87 2.19
N TYR A 35 -3.84 5.63 2.20
CA TYR A 35 -3.56 4.85 3.41
C TYR A 35 -2.07 4.56 3.53
N GLU A 36 -1.47 4.91 4.68
CA GLU A 36 -0.11 4.51 5.01
C GLU A 36 -0.10 3.09 5.58
N ILE A 37 0.71 2.21 4.98
CA ILE A 37 0.88 0.84 5.48
C ILE A 37 2.01 0.81 6.52
N ARG A 38 1.68 0.37 7.73
CA ARG A 38 2.65 0.16 8.83
C ARG A 38 2.59 -1.27 9.32
N TRP A 39 3.77 -1.85 9.54
CA TRP A 39 3.88 -3.10 10.29
C TRP A 39 3.60 -2.82 11.76
N MET A 40 2.57 -3.47 12.31
CA MET A 40 2.30 -3.43 13.74
C MET A 40 2.99 -4.63 14.39
N ARG A 41 3.72 -4.38 15.47
CA ARG A 41 4.14 -5.44 16.38
C ARG A 41 2.97 -5.69 17.33
N PRO A 42 2.58 -6.96 17.57
CA PRO A 42 1.56 -7.29 18.56
C PRO A 42 1.93 -6.82 19.97
#